data_AF-A0A382XPK3-F1
#
_entry.id   AF-A0A382XPK3-F1
#
_cell.length_a   1.000
_cell.length_b   1.000
_cell.length_c   1.000
_cell.angle_alpha   90.00
_cell.angle_beta   90.00
_cell.angle_gamma   90.00
#
_symmetry.space_group_name_H-M   'P 1'
#
loop_
_entity.id
_entity.type
_entity.pdbx_description
1 polymer ?
#
loop_
_entity_poly.entity_id
_entity_poly.type
_entity_poly.pdbx_seq_one_letter_code
_entity_poly.pdbx_strand_id
1 'polypeptide(L)'
;MTSKRNPIAYLWRETNDRWYRIQTNVPSIVRKLLRRETAKVVSRAINDYMYVFRIRYKRPVNARLSFRRLTGCQNLKPPENGVFTADLRYILNNKN
;
A
#
# COMPACT_ATOMS: atom_id res chain seq x y z
N MET A 1 13.84 13.61 15.13
CA MET A 1 13.35 12.33 15.71
C MET A 1 12.16 11.84 14.91
N THR A 2 12.37 10.97 13.93
CA THR A 2 11.27 10.28 13.24
C THR A 2 10.78 9.16 14.15
N SER A 3 9.59 9.33 14.73
CA SER A 3 8.89 8.22 15.38
C SER A 3 8.83 7.05 14.40
N LYS A 4 9.37 5.89 14.78
CA LYS A 4 9.31 4.65 13.98
C LYS A 4 7.85 4.21 13.91
N ARG A 5 7.12 4.73 12.92
CA ARG A 5 5.77 4.24 12.61
C ARG A 5 5.87 2.80 12.12
N ASN A 6 4.93 1.97 12.56
CA ASN A 6 4.83 0.61 12.08
C ASN A 6 4.65 0.62 10.54
N PRO A 7 5.32 -0.27 9.81
CA PRO A 7 5.15 -0.39 8.38
C PRO A 7 3.72 -0.78 8.07
N ILE A 8 3.08 -0.02 7.19
CA ILE A 8 1.66 -0.19 6.88
C ILE A 8 1.38 0.13 5.43
N ALA A 9 0.40 -0.58 4.88
CA ALA A 9 -0.17 -0.25 3.59
C ALA A 9 -1.70 -0.31 3.66
N TYR A 10 -2.34 0.61 2.96
CA TYR A 10 -3.78 0.68 2.79
C TYR A 10 -4.13 0.61 1.31
N LEU A 11 -5.27 -0.01 1.00
CA LEU A 11 -5.89 -0.01 -0.32
C LEU A 11 -7.36 0.35 -0.17
N TRP A 12 -7.81 1.37 -0.88
CA TRP A 12 -9.23 1.69 -0.99
C TRP A 12 -9.60 2.12 -2.41
N ARG A 13 -10.90 2.07 -2.68
CA ARG A 13 -11.49 2.51 -3.95
C ARG A 13 -11.93 3.96 -3.80
N GLU A 14 -11.67 4.81 -4.79
CA GLU A 14 -12.03 6.24 -4.70
C GLU A 14 -13.55 6.47 -4.73
N THR A 15 -14.22 5.79 -5.65
CA THR A 15 -15.67 5.89 -5.92
C THR A 15 -16.14 4.57 -6.57
N ASN A 16 -17.34 4.52 -7.15
CA ASN A 16 -17.78 3.35 -7.91
C ASN A 16 -17.08 3.18 -9.30
N ASP A 17 -15.92 3.81 -9.52
CA ASP A 17 -15.08 3.66 -10.71
C ASP A 17 -13.92 2.64 -10.51
N ARG A 18 -13.10 2.39 -11.53
CA ARG A 18 -12.00 1.42 -11.54
C ARG A 18 -10.71 1.94 -10.89
N TRP A 19 -10.76 3.08 -10.21
CA TRP A 19 -9.61 3.71 -9.58
C TRP A 19 -9.48 3.37 -8.10
N TYR A 20 -8.26 3.02 -7.73
CA TYR A 20 -7.88 2.65 -6.38
C TYR A 20 -6.70 3.50 -5.93
N ARG A 21 -6.65 3.72 -4.62
CA ARG A 21 -5.52 4.35 -3.95
C ARG A 21 -4.75 3.34 -3.14
N ILE A 22 -3.43 3.44 -3.17
CA ILE A 22 -2.54 2.72 -2.28
C ILE A 22 -1.76 3.74 -1.46
N GLN A 23 -1.93 3.73 -0.14
CA GLN A 23 -1.15 4.55 0.77
C GLN A 23 -0.18 3.68 1.55
N THR A 24 1.09 4.09 1.65
CA THR A 24 2.08 3.32 2.40
C THR A 24 3.26 4.18 2.85
N ASN A 25 3.85 3.78 3.98
CA ASN A 25 5.14 4.26 4.48
C ASN A 25 6.29 3.27 4.23
N VAL A 26 6.09 2.22 3.43
CA VAL A 26 7.08 1.15 3.26
C VAL A 26 7.95 1.38 2.02
N PRO A 27 9.28 1.64 2.17
CA PRO A 27 10.13 2.01 1.03
C PRO A 27 10.22 0.97 -0.08
N SER A 28 10.12 -0.33 0.24
CA SER A 28 10.13 -1.40 -0.78
C SER A 28 8.86 -1.37 -1.64
N ILE A 29 7.71 -1.07 -1.05
CA ILE A 29 6.44 -0.91 -1.77
C ILE A 29 6.47 0.36 -2.62
N VAL A 30 6.91 1.48 -2.04
CA VAL A 30 7.09 2.76 -2.75
C VAL A 30 7.96 2.57 -4.00
N ARG A 31 9.14 1.94 -3.85
CA ARG A 31 10.03 1.65 -4.99
C ARG A 31 9.38 0.77 -6.05
N LYS A 32 8.61 -0.25 -5.66
CA LYS A 32 7.87 -1.10 -6.61
C LYS A 32 6.80 -0.32 -7.36
N LEU A 33 6.07 0.57 -6.69
CA LEU A 33 5.00 1.36 -7.29
C LEU A 33 5.55 2.46 -8.20
N LEU A 34 6.64 3.13 -7.83
CA LEU A 34 7.30 4.14 -8.67
C LEU A 34 7.79 3.57 -10.01
N ARG A 35 8.13 2.27 -10.07
CA ARG A 35 8.54 1.59 -11.30
C ARG A 35 7.37 1.15 -12.19
N ARG A 36 6.12 1.26 -11.73
CA ARG A 36 4.94 0.85 -12.51
C ARG A 36 4.40 2.04 -13.29
N GLU A 37 4.41 1.95 -14.61
CA GLU A 37 3.76 2.95 -15.49
C GLU A 37 2.27 3.16 -15.20
N THR A 38 1.61 2.11 -14.69
CA THR A 38 0.18 2.11 -14.35
C THR A 38 -0.13 2.76 -12.99
N ALA A 39 0.89 3.11 -12.20
CA ALA A 39 0.74 3.77 -10.91
C ALA A 39 1.23 5.21 -10.98
N LYS A 40 0.42 6.16 -10.49
CA LYS A 40 0.80 7.58 -10.41
C LYS A 40 0.85 8.03 -8.96
N VAL A 41 1.91 8.71 -8.56
CA VAL A 41 1.94 9.39 -7.24
C VAL A 41 0.93 10.52 -7.29
N VAL A 42 0.07 10.62 -6.27
CA VAL A 42 -0.97 11.65 -6.18
C VAL A 42 -0.92 12.46 -4.89
N SER A 43 -0.20 11.97 -3.89
CA SER A 43 0.09 12.71 -2.67
C SER A 43 1.33 12.14 -2.01
N ARG A 44 2.08 13.01 -1.32
CA ARG A 44 3.23 12.66 -0.49
C ARG A 44 3.18 13.55 0.74
N ALA A 45 3.37 12.98 1.92
CA ALA A 45 3.51 13.77 3.14
C ALA A 45 4.80 14.61 3.08
N ILE A 46 4.73 15.86 3.55
CA ILE A 46 5.89 16.77 3.57
C ILE A 46 6.84 16.41 4.72
N ASN A 47 6.26 16.05 5.88
CA ASN A 47 6.99 15.83 7.13
C ASN A 47 7.15 14.35 7.50
N ASP A 48 6.71 13.43 6.64
CA ASP A 48 6.79 11.99 6.91
C ASP A 48 7.01 11.19 5.62
N TYR A 49 7.55 9.98 5.74
CA TYR A 49 7.71 9.05 4.63
C TYR A 49 6.37 8.33 4.37
N MET A 50 5.42 9.03 3.75
CA MET A 50 4.11 8.49 3.38
C MET A 50 3.77 8.90 1.95
N TYR A 51 3.41 7.92 1.13
CA TYR A 51 3.04 8.13 -0.27
C TYR A 51 1.65 7.59 -0.53
N VAL A 52 0.90 8.29 -1.39
CA VAL A 52 -0.36 7.82 -1.96
C VAL A 52 -0.19 7.69 -3.46
N PHE A 53 -0.51 6.50 -3.97
CA PHE A 53 -0.52 6.18 -5.39
C PHE A 53 -1.94 5.98 -5.88
N ARG A 54 -2.20 6.36 -7.13
CA ARG A 54 -3.42 6.04 -7.88
C ARG A 54 -3.12 4.95 -8.89
N ILE A 55 -3.96 3.93 -8.95
CA ILE A 55 -3.83 2.82 -9.89
C ILE A 55 -5.21 2.34 -10.35
N ARG A 56 -5.29 1.90 -11.61
CA ARG A 56 -6.53 1.37 -12.18
C ARG A 56 -6.54 -0.14 -12.11
N TYR A 57 -7.62 -0.72 -11.60
CA TYR A 57 -7.86 -2.17 -11.64
C TYR A 57 -9.17 -2.48 -12.35
N LYS A 58 -9.15 -3.44 -13.28
CA LYS A 58 -10.35 -3.85 -14.03
C LYS A 58 -11.47 -4.39 -13.13
N ARG A 59 -11.11 -5.08 -12.05
CA ARG A 59 -12.03 -5.72 -11.10
C ARG A 59 -11.51 -5.58 -9.66
N PRO A 60 -12.39 -5.51 -8.64
CA PRO A 60 -11.97 -5.45 -7.23
C PRO A 60 -11.08 -6.62 -6.80
N VAL A 61 -11.36 -7.83 -7.31
CA VAL A 61 -10.54 -9.02 -7.05
C VAL A 61 -9.09 -8.81 -7.48
N ASN A 62 -8.84 -8.14 -8.61
CA ASN A 62 -7.50 -7.86 -9.10
C ASN A 62 -6.77 -6.84 -8.22
N ALA A 63 -7.50 -5.85 -7.70
CA ALA A 63 -6.94 -4.88 -6.76
C ALA A 63 -6.45 -5.59 -5.49
N ARG A 64 -7.28 -6.46 -4.90
CA ARG A 64 -6.95 -7.24 -3.71
C ARG A 64 -5.77 -8.19 -3.94
N LEU A 65 -5.74 -8.91 -5.07
CA LEU A 65 -4.64 -9.81 -5.43
C LEU A 65 -3.33 -9.05 -5.66
N SER A 66 -3.38 -7.93 -6.39
CA SER A 66 -2.22 -7.08 -6.62
C SER A 66 -1.66 -6.53 -5.30
N PHE A 67 -2.55 -6.13 -4.39
CA PHE A 67 -2.18 -5.62 -3.07
C PHE A 67 -1.57 -6.69 -2.16
N ARG A 68 -2.12 -7.91 -2.15
CA ARG A 68 -1.48 -9.08 -1.48
C ARG A 68 -0.07 -9.33 -2.00
N ARG A 69 0.14 -9.33 -3.33
CA ARG A 69 1.47 -9.51 -3.94
C ARG A 69 2.43 -8.36 -3.63
N LEU A 70 1.91 -7.14 -3.55
CA LEU A 70 2.70 -5.95 -3.30
C LEU A 70 3.24 -5.93 -1.86
N THR A 71 2.37 -6.28 -0.91
CA THR A 71 2.64 -6.30 0.54
C THR A 71 3.32 -7.60 1.00
N GLY A 72 3.11 -8.72 0.30
CA GLY A 72 3.53 -10.04 0.76
C GLY A 72 2.64 -10.62 1.86
N CYS A 73 1.59 -9.92 2.28
CA CYS A 73 0.66 -10.37 3.30
C CYS A 73 -0.38 -11.32 2.69
N GLN A 74 -0.37 -12.59 3.13
CA GLN A 74 -1.40 -13.56 2.74
C GLN A 74 -2.75 -13.21 3.37
N ASN A 75 -2.74 -12.78 4.64
CA ASN A 75 -3.94 -12.39 5.38
C ASN A 75 -4.03 -10.87 5.47
N LEU A 76 -4.73 -10.27 4.51
CA LEU A 76 -5.16 -8.87 4.62
C LEU A 76 -6.25 -8.78 5.68
N LYS A 77 -6.23 -7.74 6.51
CA LYS A 77 -7.37 -7.46 7.40
C LYS A 77 -8.63 -7.27 6.54
N PRO A 78 -9.80 -7.77 7.00
CA PRO A 78 -11.05 -7.51 6.31
C PRO A 78 -11.24 -6.00 6.15
N PRO A 79 -11.88 -5.55 5.05
CA PRO A 79 -12.01 -4.14 4.80
C PRO A 79 -12.93 -3.52 5.85
N GLU A 80 -12.42 -2.54 6.59
CA GLU A 80 -13.22 -1.69 7.46
C GLU A 80 -13.58 -0.44 6.64
N ASN A 81 -14.88 -0.15 6.49
CA ASN A 81 -15.39 0.94 5.64
C ASN A 81 -14.86 0.93 4.19
N GLY A 82 -14.62 -0.26 3.62
CA GLY A 82 -14.12 -0.42 2.25
C GLY A 82 -12.60 -0.24 2.08
N VAL A 83 -11.86 -0.13 3.18
CA VAL A 83 -10.39 0.01 3.18
C VAL A 83 -9.73 -1.31 3.60
N PHE A 84 -8.94 -1.91 2.72
CA PHE A 84 -8.09 -3.05 3.06
C PHE A 84 -6.79 -2.57 3.70
N THR A 85 -6.37 -3.23 4.78
CA THR A 85 -5.15 -2.88 5.53
C THR A 85 -4.19 -4.06 5.60
N ALA A 86 -2.90 -3.76 5.45
CA ALA A 86 -1.81 -4.70 5.66
C ALA A 86 -0.82 -4.12 6.67
N ASP A 87 -0.81 -4.71 7.88
CA ASP A 87 0.23 -4.43 8.88
C ASP A 87 1.47 -5.24 8.54
N LEU A 88 2.54 -4.53 8.20
CA LEU A 88 3.79 -5.12 7.76
C LEU A 88 4.72 -5.16 8.97
N ARG A 89 5.07 -6.37 9.42
CA ARG A 89 6.11 -6.53 10.45
C ARG A 89 7.46 -6.50 9.74
N TYR A 90 8.40 -5.69 10.24
CA TYR A 90 9.79 -5.89 9.87
C TYR A 90 10.22 -7.27 10.37
N ILE A 91 10.65 -8.15 9.46
CA ILE A 91 11.39 -9.34 9.87
C ILE A 91 12.76 -8.81 10.31
N LEU A 92 12.97 -8.74 11.63
CA LEU A 92 14.30 -8.56 12.18
C LEU A 92 15.06 -9.85 11.89
N ASN A 93 15.83 -9.89 10.82
CA ASN A 93 16.86 -10.90 10.66
C ASN A 93 17.91 -10.62 11.73
N ASN A 94 17.77 -11.21 12.92
CA ASN A 94 18.87 -11.38 13.85
C ASN A 94 19.85 -12.35 13.20
N LYS A 95 20.74 -11.84 12.35
CA LYS A 95 22.00 -12.52 12.08
C LYS A 95 22.90 -12.23 13.27
N ASN A 96 22.94 -13.17 14.22
CA ASN A 96 24.07 -13.32 15.13
C ASN A 96 25.29 -13.74 14.33
#